data_AF-A0A7J2KDA1-F1
#
_entry.id   AF-A0A7J2KDA1-F1
#
_cell.length_a   1.000
_cell.length_b   1.000
_cell.length_c   1.000
_cell.angle_alpha   90.00
_cell.angle_beta   90.00
_cell.angle_gamma   90.00
#
_symmetry.space_group_name_H-M   'P 1'
#
loop_
_entity.id
_entity.type
_entity.pdbx_description
1 polymer ?
#
loop_
_entity_poly.entity_id
_entity_poly.type
_entity_poly.pdbx_seq_one_letter_code
_entity_poly.pdbx_strand_id
1 'polypeptide(L)'
;MNDNVSISGEEKTPNLEKANISKFSDEILFTNFTVDSYLDDSLSTLSNSSLEDIQENNKRIFREFSLKETPKLIAIIEEQEFEYGFESPAERFIKEKLRVNSFVAKEWLNKLFLQMFDNAHIIIGILQAISHLNYSEIFPTGQTMALAALSHKNAEVRECGIRAFESWCNYESLKVLKTVHYPEKWLQDYVNQVIKDIEEELQ
;
A
#
# COMPACT_ATOMS: atom_id res chain seq x y z
N MET A 1 -65.34 -5.20 4.95
CA MET A 1 -65.37 -3.81 5.46
C MET A 1 -63.93 -3.36 5.63
N ASN A 2 -63.51 -2.53 4.68
CA ASN A 2 -62.44 -1.51 4.65
C ASN A 2 -61.07 -1.79 5.30
N ASP A 3 -60.08 -2.01 4.43
CA ASP A 3 -58.98 -1.09 4.11
C ASP A 3 -58.67 0.04 5.12
N ASN A 4 -57.44 0.07 5.64
CA ASN A 4 -56.50 1.13 5.26
C ASN A 4 -55.05 0.88 5.73
N VAL A 5 -54.17 1.12 4.77
CA VAL A 5 -52.70 1.16 4.80
C VAL A 5 -52.19 2.31 5.67
N SER A 6 -51.04 2.12 6.33
CA SER A 6 -50.06 3.19 6.53
C SER A 6 -48.65 2.60 6.63
N ILE A 7 -47.89 2.85 5.57
CA ILE A 7 -46.45 2.70 5.46
C ILE A 7 -45.82 3.90 6.18
N SER A 8 -44.86 3.67 7.06
CA SER A 8 -43.81 4.65 7.33
C SER A 8 -42.52 3.91 7.64
N GLY A 9 -41.67 3.83 6.62
CA GLY A 9 -40.27 3.50 6.77
C GLY A 9 -39.56 4.63 7.51
N GLU A 10 -38.76 4.25 8.51
CA GLU A 10 -37.62 5.04 8.94
C GLU A 10 -36.38 4.16 8.70
N GLU A 11 -35.84 4.27 7.50
CA GLU A 11 -34.44 3.96 7.24
C GLU A 11 -33.60 4.88 8.14
N LYS A 12 -33.07 4.33 9.22
CA LYS A 12 -32.01 4.98 9.99
C LYS A 12 -30.74 4.94 9.15
N THR A 13 -30.54 5.99 8.36
CA THR A 13 -29.24 6.35 7.79
C THR A 13 -28.22 6.47 8.93
N PRO A 14 -27.09 5.72 8.91
CA PRO A 14 -26.01 5.98 9.83
C PRO A 14 -25.33 7.27 9.41
N ASN A 15 -25.44 8.27 10.27
CA ASN A 15 -24.83 9.59 10.17
C ASN A 15 -23.31 9.46 9.96
N LEU A 16 -22.86 9.71 8.72
CA LEU A 16 -21.47 9.89 8.32
C LEU A 16 -20.98 11.24 8.83
N GLU A 17 -20.78 11.36 10.14
CA GLU A 17 -20.10 12.51 10.71
C GLU A 17 -19.02 12.05 11.71
N LYS A 18 -17.78 12.40 11.34
CA LYS A 18 -16.57 12.47 12.19
C LYS A 18 -15.84 11.14 12.38
N ALA A 19 -15.29 10.62 11.28
CA ALA A 19 -14.05 9.85 11.37
C ALA A 19 -12.98 10.76 12.01
N ASN A 20 -12.54 10.40 13.21
CA ASN A 20 -11.50 11.08 13.97
C ASN A 20 -10.15 11.00 13.24
N ILE A 21 -9.85 11.99 12.39
CA ILE A 21 -8.56 12.13 11.67
C ILE A 21 -7.47 12.77 12.59
N SER A 22 -7.34 12.33 13.85
CA SER A 22 -6.38 12.96 14.77
C SER A 22 -5.49 12.04 15.61
N LYS A 23 -5.42 10.73 15.32
CA LYS A 23 -4.50 9.83 16.04
C LYS A 23 -3.79 8.84 15.11
N PHE A 24 -2.90 9.38 14.29
CA PHE A 24 -1.73 8.63 13.83
C PHE A 24 -0.54 9.58 13.95
N SER A 25 -0.09 9.75 15.20
CA SER A 25 1.04 10.60 15.54
C SER A 25 2.33 9.97 15.04
N ASP A 26 2.96 10.68 14.11
CA ASP A 26 4.36 10.72 13.64
C ASP A 26 5.46 10.05 14.49
N GLU A 27 5.37 8.76 14.80
CA GLU A 27 6.49 7.95 15.28
C GLU A 27 6.65 6.68 14.45
N ILE A 28 7.29 6.80 13.29
CA ILE A 28 8.04 5.68 12.74
C ILE A 28 9.41 5.74 13.43
N LEU A 29 9.64 4.84 14.39
CA LEU A 29 10.94 4.63 15.01
C LEU A 29 11.96 4.20 13.94
N PHE A 30 12.80 5.14 13.49
CA PHE A 30 14.12 4.77 12.98
C PHE A 30 14.93 4.32 14.20
N THR A 31 15.02 3.01 14.41
CA THR A 31 15.95 2.45 15.40
C THR A 31 17.37 2.86 15.00
N ASN A 32 18.05 3.58 15.90
CA ASN A 32 19.45 3.97 15.76
C ASN A 32 20.29 2.74 15.40
N PHE A 33 20.66 2.63 14.14
CA PHE A 33 21.70 1.72 13.70
C PHE A 33 23.02 2.28 14.25
N THR A 34 23.64 1.61 15.22
CA THR A 34 24.98 1.97 15.67
C THR A 34 25.93 1.78 14.50
N VAL A 35 26.28 2.89 13.84
CA VAL A 35 27.26 2.94 12.76
C VAL A 35 28.63 2.71 13.38
N ASP A 36 29.27 1.59 13.05
CA ASP A 36 30.65 1.30 13.41
C ASP A 36 31.59 2.40 12.85
N SER A 37 32.17 3.16 13.79
CA SER A 37 33.40 3.99 13.85
C SER A 37 34.17 4.50 12.60
N TYR A 38 33.68 4.39 11.37
CA TYR A 38 34.40 4.83 10.16
C TYR A 38 33.73 5.96 9.36
N LEU A 39 32.66 6.59 9.89
CA LEU A 39 31.93 7.69 9.23
C LEU A 39 31.84 8.99 10.05
N ASP A 40 32.59 9.13 11.14
CA ASP A 40 32.45 10.21 12.11
C ASP A 40 32.99 11.58 11.62
N ASP A 41 34.00 11.58 10.75
CA ASP A 41 34.76 12.80 10.45
C ASP A 41 34.09 13.73 9.42
N SER A 42 33.15 13.23 8.61
CA SER A 42 32.44 14.02 7.59
C SER A 42 31.15 14.68 8.12
N LEU A 43 30.51 14.08 9.12
CA LEU A 43 29.24 14.53 9.69
C LEU A 43 29.40 15.59 10.79
N SER A 44 30.57 15.68 11.43
CA SER A 44 30.87 16.68 12.47
C SER A 44 30.84 18.14 11.97
N THR A 45 30.88 18.33 10.65
CA THR A 45 30.90 19.64 9.99
C THR A 45 29.50 20.25 9.77
N LEU A 46 28.43 19.49 9.96
CA LEU A 46 27.05 20.00 9.89
C LEU A 46 26.62 20.44 11.29
N SER A 47 26.42 21.75 11.50
CA SER A 47 25.86 22.22 12.77
C SER A 47 24.47 21.60 12.99
N ASN A 48 24.15 21.28 14.25
CA ASN A 48 22.85 20.70 14.62
C ASN A 48 21.66 21.53 14.10
N SER A 49 21.80 22.87 14.07
CA SER A 49 20.79 23.77 13.49
C SER A 49 20.52 23.54 12.01
N SER A 50 21.56 23.23 11.22
CA SER A 50 21.45 22.95 9.78
C SER A 50 20.76 21.61 9.51
N LEU A 51 21.01 20.62 10.38
CA LEU A 51 20.35 19.30 10.28
C LEU A 51 18.86 19.38 10.60
N GLU A 52 18.47 20.13 11.63
CA GLU A 52 17.06 20.37 11.98
C GLU A 52 16.33 21.07 10.83
N ASP A 53 16.93 22.10 10.24
CA ASP A 53 16.37 22.82 9.08
C ASP A 53 16.18 21.91 7.85
N ILE A 54 17.15 21.02 7.59
CA ILE A 54 17.05 20.03 6.49
C ILE A 54 15.92 19.04 6.76
N GLN A 55 15.81 18.54 7.98
CA GLN A 55 14.73 17.61 8.36
C GLN A 55 13.35 18.25 8.20
N GLU A 56 13.18 19.50 8.67
CA GLU A 56 11.92 20.21 8.54
C GLU A 56 11.58 20.52 7.07
N ASN A 57 12.58 20.88 6.27
CA ASN A 57 12.40 21.06 4.82
C ASN A 57 11.96 19.75 4.14
N ASN A 58 12.56 18.60 4.50
CA ASN A 58 12.16 17.30 3.96
C ASN A 58 10.72 16.93 4.33
N LYS A 59 10.32 17.18 5.58
CA LYS A 59 8.92 17.00 6.03
C LYS A 59 7.96 17.87 5.23
N ARG A 60 8.32 19.14 5.00
CA ARG A 60 7.51 20.06 4.18
C ARG A 60 7.35 19.55 2.75
N ILE A 61 8.45 19.18 2.09
CA ILE A 61 8.44 18.61 0.73
C ILE A 61 7.54 17.37 0.68
N PHE A 62 7.69 16.46 1.63
CA PHE A 62 6.87 15.26 1.71
C PHE A 62 5.38 15.58 1.89
N ARG A 63 5.05 16.54 2.75
CA ARG A 63 3.68 16.98 3.00
C ARG A 63 3.06 17.61 1.75
N GLU A 64 3.77 18.52 1.08
CA GLU A 64 3.31 19.16 -0.15
C GLU A 64 3.10 18.14 -1.27
N PHE A 65 4.03 17.20 -1.43
CA PHE A 65 3.91 16.08 -2.35
C PHE A 65 2.66 15.24 -2.04
N SER A 66 2.49 14.82 -0.79
CA SER A 66 1.36 13.99 -0.37
C SER A 66 0.02 14.69 -0.58
N LEU A 67 -0.10 15.97 -0.23
CA LEU A 67 -1.32 16.77 -0.44
C LEU A 67 -1.68 16.90 -1.92
N LYS A 68 -0.66 17.01 -2.78
CA LYS A 68 -0.86 17.19 -4.22
C LYS A 68 -1.20 15.88 -4.94
N GLU A 69 -0.55 14.78 -4.61
CA GLU A 69 -0.63 13.54 -5.39
C GLU A 69 -1.70 12.55 -4.87
N THR A 70 -2.03 12.57 -3.57
CA THR A 70 -3.07 11.70 -2.97
C THR A 70 -4.43 11.80 -3.65
N PRO A 71 -5.06 12.99 -3.76
CA PRO A 71 -6.40 13.08 -4.36
C PRO A 71 -6.42 12.61 -5.81
N LYS A 72 -5.30 12.74 -6.54
CA LYS A 72 -5.21 12.27 -7.93
C LYS A 72 -5.17 10.75 -8.00
N LEU A 73 -4.35 10.10 -7.18
CA LEU A 73 -4.29 8.63 -7.19
C LEU A 73 -5.64 8.03 -6.79
N ILE A 74 -6.31 8.61 -5.78
CA ILE A 74 -7.65 8.17 -5.38
C ILE A 74 -8.63 8.31 -6.54
N ALA A 75 -8.73 9.49 -7.17
CA ALA A 75 -9.63 9.70 -8.30
C ALA A 75 -9.33 8.73 -9.46
N ILE A 76 -8.05 8.50 -9.77
CA ILE A 76 -7.64 7.53 -10.79
C ILE A 76 -8.13 6.12 -10.45
N ILE A 77 -8.01 5.70 -9.18
CA ILE A 77 -8.45 4.38 -8.75
C ILE A 77 -9.98 4.25 -8.80
N GLU A 78 -10.69 5.30 -8.43
CA GLU A 78 -12.16 5.33 -8.42
C GLU A 78 -12.76 5.37 -9.84
N GLU A 79 -12.07 6.01 -10.80
CA GLU A 79 -12.56 6.21 -12.17
C GLU A 79 -12.10 5.12 -13.15
N GLN A 80 -11.07 4.33 -12.83
CA GLN A 80 -10.51 3.39 -13.80
C GLN A 80 -11.42 2.19 -14.04
N GLU A 81 -11.63 1.88 -15.33
CA GLU A 81 -12.05 0.55 -15.76
C GLU A 81 -10.79 -0.30 -15.97
N PHE A 82 -10.72 -1.45 -15.30
CA PHE A 82 -9.57 -2.34 -15.41
C PHE A 82 -9.67 -3.20 -16.68
N GLU A 83 -8.88 -2.86 -17.71
CA GLU A 83 -8.73 -3.66 -18.92
C GLU A 83 -7.51 -4.59 -18.83
N TYR A 84 -7.73 -5.89 -19.06
CA TYR A 84 -6.67 -6.89 -19.01
C TYR A 84 -5.66 -6.71 -20.17
N GLY A 85 -4.36 -6.77 -19.86
CA GLY A 85 -3.28 -6.69 -20.85
C GLY A 85 -2.77 -5.28 -21.15
N PHE A 86 -3.29 -4.25 -20.47
CA PHE A 86 -2.82 -2.87 -20.60
C PHE A 86 -2.30 -2.33 -19.25
N GLU A 87 -1.29 -1.46 -19.32
CA GLU A 87 -0.83 -0.69 -18.15
C GLU A 87 -1.98 0.17 -17.62
N SER A 88 -2.32 -0.01 -16.35
CA SER A 88 -3.43 0.75 -15.75
C SER A 88 -3.05 2.22 -15.54
N PRO A 89 -4.02 3.14 -15.55
CA PRO A 89 -3.77 4.55 -15.22
C PRO A 89 -3.10 4.72 -13.84
N ALA A 90 -3.49 3.92 -12.84
CA ALA A 90 -2.89 3.94 -11.51
C ALA A 90 -1.43 3.46 -11.53
N GLU A 91 -1.14 2.37 -12.26
CA GLU A 91 0.22 1.85 -12.44
C GLU A 91 1.14 2.91 -13.07
N ARG A 92 0.69 3.52 -14.16
CA ARG A 92 1.44 4.59 -14.85
C ARG A 92 1.71 5.76 -13.92
N PHE A 93 0.70 6.20 -13.19
CA PHE A 93 0.82 7.32 -12.25
C PHE A 93 1.86 7.03 -11.18
N ILE A 94 1.81 5.84 -10.56
CA ILE A 94 2.77 5.43 -9.54
C ILE A 94 4.19 5.34 -10.12
N LYS A 95 4.37 4.73 -11.31
CA LYS A 95 5.67 4.68 -11.99
C LYS A 95 6.25 6.07 -12.23
N GLU A 96 5.44 7.03 -12.66
CA GLU A 96 5.87 8.41 -12.86
C GLU A 96 6.43 9.00 -11.56
N LYS A 97 5.73 8.82 -10.44
CA LYS A 97 6.18 9.35 -9.14
C LYS A 97 7.46 8.67 -8.64
N LEU A 98 7.57 7.37 -8.81
CA LEU A 98 8.77 6.61 -8.48
C LEU A 98 9.99 7.09 -9.28
N ARG A 99 9.82 7.43 -10.56
CA ARG A 99 10.91 7.97 -11.41
C ARG A 99 11.39 9.34 -10.97
N VAL A 100 10.50 10.19 -10.45
CA VAL A 100 10.86 11.54 -9.97
C VAL A 100 11.62 11.46 -8.65
N ASN A 101 11.07 10.75 -7.67
CA ASN A 101 11.72 10.54 -6.38
C ASN A 101 11.19 9.27 -5.73
N SER A 102 11.92 8.17 -5.91
CA SER A 102 11.50 6.85 -5.45
C SER A 102 11.36 6.77 -3.93
N PHE A 103 12.22 7.45 -3.16
CA PHE A 103 12.14 7.47 -1.70
C PHE A 103 10.86 8.14 -1.21
N VAL A 104 10.60 9.37 -1.69
CA VAL A 104 9.39 10.13 -1.31
C VAL A 104 8.13 9.42 -1.77
N ALA A 105 8.12 8.88 -2.99
CA ALA A 105 6.95 8.18 -3.53
C ALA A 105 6.65 6.88 -2.76
N LYS A 106 7.66 6.08 -2.40
CA LYS A 106 7.47 4.87 -1.60
C LYS A 106 6.93 5.20 -0.21
N GLU A 107 7.52 6.18 0.47
CA GLU A 107 7.06 6.59 1.80
C GLU A 107 5.62 7.14 1.75
N TRP A 108 5.30 7.91 0.71
CA TRP A 108 3.96 8.44 0.49
C TRP A 108 2.94 7.32 0.24
N LEU A 109 3.26 6.36 -0.63
CA LEU A 109 2.40 5.20 -0.87
C LEU A 109 2.20 4.38 0.40
N ASN A 110 3.26 4.16 1.20
CA ASN A 110 3.17 3.45 2.48
C ASN A 110 2.21 4.15 3.45
N LYS A 111 2.37 5.46 3.60
CA LYS A 111 1.49 6.25 4.45
C LYS A 111 0.04 6.21 3.95
N LEU A 112 -0.18 6.35 2.65
CA LEU A 112 -1.51 6.29 2.04
C LEU A 112 -2.17 4.92 2.24
N PHE A 113 -1.43 3.84 1.99
CA PHE A 113 -1.91 2.46 2.17
C PHE A 113 -2.37 2.22 3.61
N LEU A 114 -1.57 2.63 4.60
CA LEU A 114 -1.94 2.50 6.02
C LEU A 114 -3.19 3.32 6.36
N GLN A 115 -3.29 4.55 5.85
CA GLN A 115 -4.45 5.42 6.08
C GLN A 115 -5.73 4.87 5.44
N MET A 116 -5.62 4.20 4.30
CA MET A 116 -6.73 3.67 3.52
C MET A 116 -6.97 2.18 3.76
N PHE A 117 -6.31 1.56 4.74
CA PHE A 117 -6.31 0.10 4.90
C PHE A 117 -7.71 -0.49 5.07
N ASP A 118 -8.66 0.25 5.66
CA ASP A 118 -10.06 -0.16 5.80
C ASP A 118 -10.91 0.07 4.53
N ASN A 119 -10.40 0.78 3.52
CA ASN A 119 -11.06 1.01 2.24
C ASN A 119 -10.57 -0.01 1.20
N ALA A 120 -11.26 -1.15 1.14
CA ALA A 120 -10.88 -2.27 0.28
C ALA A 120 -10.69 -1.86 -1.19
N HIS A 121 -11.55 -1.00 -1.75
CA HIS A 121 -11.47 -0.59 -3.15
C HIS A 121 -10.15 0.14 -3.45
N ILE A 122 -9.77 1.10 -2.61
CA ILE A 122 -8.51 1.85 -2.78
C ILE A 122 -7.31 0.92 -2.58
N ILE A 123 -7.36 0.03 -1.59
CA ILE A 123 -6.27 -0.92 -1.34
C ILE A 123 -6.08 -1.90 -2.49
N ILE A 124 -7.17 -2.42 -3.06
CA ILE A 124 -7.13 -3.26 -4.26
C ILE A 124 -6.46 -2.50 -5.42
N GLY A 125 -6.88 -1.26 -5.67
CA GLY A 125 -6.28 -0.43 -6.73
C GLY A 125 -4.78 -0.17 -6.52
N ILE A 126 -4.35 0.08 -5.28
CA ILE A 126 -2.93 0.22 -4.95
C ILE A 126 -2.18 -1.10 -5.18
N LEU A 127 -2.69 -2.23 -4.67
CA LEU A 127 -2.04 -3.54 -4.78
C LEU A 127 -1.89 -3.97 -6.25
N GLN A 128 -2.93 -3.78 -7.06
CA GLN A 128 -2.89 -4.06 -8.49
C GLN A 128 -1.90 -3.17 -9.23
N ALA A 129 -1.82 -1.88 -8.88
CA ALA A 129 -0.87 -0.98 -9.51
C ALA A 129 0.59 -1.33 -9.17
N ILE A 130 0.86 -1.74 -7.92
CA ILE A 130 2.23 -2.09 -7.50
C ILE A 130 2.66 -3.50 -7.93
N SER A 131 1.73 -4.43 -8.16
CA SER A 131 2.05 -5.80 -8.57
C SER A 131 2.69 -5.87 -9.94
N HIS A 132 2.39 -4.92 -10.83
CA HIS A 132 3.00 -4.83 -12.17
C HIS A 132 4.34 -4.08 -12.20
N LEU A 133 4.80 -3.56 -11.05
CA LEU A 133 6.12 -2.96 -10.94
C LEU A 133 7.17 -4.06 -10.76
N ASN A 134 8.41 -3.80 -11.21
CA ASN A 134 9.50 -4.73 -10.94
C ASN A 134 9.71 -4.84 -9.42
N TYR A 135 10.03 -6.06 -8.96
CA TYR A 135 10.21 -6.35 -7.54
C TYR A 135 11.14 -5.34 -6.85
N SER A 136 12.30 -5.03 -7.46
CA SER A 136 13.30 -4.10 -6.92
C SER A 136 12.88 -2.63 -6.95
N GLU A 137 11.98 -2.25 -7.86
CA GLU A 137 11.51 -0.87 -7.97
C GLU A 137 10.65 -0.47 -6.77
N ILE A 138 9.86 -1.40 -6.23
CA ILE A 138 8.96 -1.15 -5.10
C ILE A 138 9.44 -1.75 -3.77
N PHE A 139 10.55 -2.50 -3.78
CA PHE A 139 11.14 -3.07 -2.56
C PHE A 139 11.66 -2.00 -1.58
N PRO A 140 11.50 -2.21 -0.25
CA PRO A 140 10.74 -3.27 0.43
C PRO A 140 9.24 -2.92 0.64
N THR A 141 8.85 -1.70 0.26
CA THR A 141 7.55 -1.11 0.54
C THR A 141 6.41 -1.95 -0.04
N GLY A 142 6.49 -2.33 -1.31
CA GLY A 142 5.43 -3.08 -1.98
C GLY A 142 5.21 -4.46 -1.38
N GLN A 143 6.29 -5.17 -1.06
CA GLN A 143 6.23 -6.50 -0.44
C GLN A 143 5.67 -6.42 0.98
N THR A 144 5.98 -5.35 1.72
CA THR A 144 5.42 -5.12 3.05
C THR A 144 3.91 -4.84 2.97
N MET A 145 3.46 -4.05 1.99
CA MET A 145 2.02 -3.82 1.73
C MET A 145 1.31 -5.11 1.35
N ALA A 146 1.86 -5.87 0.40
CA ALA A 146 1.29 -7.14 -0.05
C ALA A 146 1.21 -8.15 1.11
N LEU A 147 2.26 -8.24 1.95
CA LEU A 147 2.28 -9.07 3.15
C LEU A 147 1.18 -8.66 4.15
N ALA A 148 1.03 -7.36 4.40
CA ALA A 148 -0.03 -6.85 5.28
C ALA A 148 -1.42 -7.20 4.73
N ALA A 149 -1.62 -7.08 3.41
CA ALA A 149 -2.87 -7.40 2.73
C ALA A 149 -3.30 -8.86 2.93
N LEU A 150 -2.37 -9.81 3.07
CA LEU A 150 -2.68 -11.23 3.33
C LEU A 150 -3.44 -11.45 4.64
N SER A 151 -3.35 -10.52 5.59
CA SER A 151 -4.07 -10.57 6.87
C SER A 151 -5.35 -9.72 6.91
N HIS A 152 -5.69 -9.05 5.80
CA HIS A 152 -6.82 -8.14 5.75
C HIS A 152 -8.16 -8.89 5.88
N LYS A 153 -9.21 -8.23 6.41
CA LYS A 153 -10.54 -8.84 6.63
C LYS A 153 -11.28 -9.20 5.33
N ASN A 154 -11.11 -8.39 4.28
CA ASN A 154 -11.71 -8.62 2.96
C ASN A 154 -10.85 -9.64 2.16
N ALA A 155 -11.49 -10.70 1.67
CA ALA A 155 -10.84 -11.78 0.93
C ALA A 155 -10.24 -11.34 -0.42
N GLU A 156 -10.86 -10.39 -1.11
CA GLU A 156 -10.37 -9.84 -2.37
C GLU A 156 -9.07 -9.04 -2.19
N VAL A 157 -8.94 -8.34 -1.04
CA VAL A 157 -7.67 -7.68 -0.67
C VAL A 157 -6.59 -8.73 -0.42
N ARG A 158 -6.92 -9.85 0.25
CA ARG A 158 -5.97 -10.96 0.45
C ARG A 158 -5.54 -11.59 -0.88
N GLU A 159 -6.50 -11.83 -1.77
CA GLU A 159 -6.24 -12.32 -3.12
C GLU A 159 -5.31 -11.37 -3.90
N CYS A 160 -5.56 -10.06 -3.85
CA CYS A 160 -4.68 -9.08 -4.48
C CYS A 160 -3.25 -9.09 -3.90
N GLY A 161 -3.11 -9.33 -2.59
CA GLY A 161 -1.81 -9.54 -1.96
C GLY A 161 -1.09 -10.78 -2.52
N ILE A 162 -1.81 -11.89 -2.71
CA ILE A 162 -1.26 -13.11 -3.33
C ILE A 162 -0.85 -12.85 -4.77
N ARG A 163 -1.70 -12.18 -5.57
CA ARG A 163 -1.43 -11.81 -6.96
C ARG A 163 -0.21 -10.91 -7.11
N ALA A 164 0.08 -10.07 -6.13
CA ALA A 164 1.32 -9.28 -6.14
C ALA A 164 2.56 -10.18 -6.02
N PHE A 165 2.55 -11.14 -5.09
CA PHE A 165 3.64 -12.12 -4.96
C PHE A 165 3.75 -13.06 -6.17
N GLU A 166 2.62 -13.46 -6.75
CA GLU A 166 2.57 -14.18 -8.03
C GLU A 166 3.25 -13.38 -9.15
N SER A 167 2.87 -12.11 -9.30
CA SER A 167 3.41 -11.23 -10.36
C SER A 167 4.92 -11.02 -10.26
N TRP A 168 5.46 -10.96 -9.04
CA TRP A 168 6.91 -10.81 -8.84
C TRP A 168 7.71 -12.10 -9.02
N CYS A 169 7.06 -13.26 -8.99
CA CYS A 169 7.58 -14.59 -9.37
C CYS A 169 9.05 -14.83 -8.96
N ASN A 170 9.34 -14.85 -7.67
CA ASN A 170 10.69 -15.06 -7.15
C ASN A 170 10.73 -15.84 -5.82
N TYR A 171 11.93 -16.24 -5.41
CA TYR A 171 12.16 -17.03 -4.19
C TYR A 171 11.63 -16.37 -2.91
N GLU A 172 11.71 -15.05 -2.78
CA GLU A 172 11.17 -14.34 -1.60
C GLU A 172 9.64 -14.38 -1.58
N SER A 173 9.01 -14.30 -2.75
CA SER A 173 7.56 -14.44 -2.91
C SER A 173 7.09 -15.83 -2.49
N LEU A 174 7.79 -16.89 -2.93
CA LEU A 174 7.53 -18.27 -2.49
C LEU A 174 7.64 -18.43 -0.98
N LYS A 175 8.68 -17.86 -0.37
CA LYS A 175 8.90 -17.94 1.07
C LYS A 175 7.74 -17.33 1.85
N VAL A 176 7.23 -16.18 1.42
CA VAL A 176 6.06 -15.55 2.04
C VAL A 176 4.81 -16.43 1.87
N LEU A 177 4.50 -16.83 0.63
CA LEU A 177 3.27 -17.58 0.34
C LEU A 177 3.18 -18.91 1.09
N LYS A 178 4.30 -19.61 1.29
CA LYS A 178 4.37 -20.87 2.05
C LYS A 178 4.25 -20.70 3.57
N THR A 179 4.54 -19.50 4.09
CA THR A 179 4.59 -19.26 5.54
C THR A 179 3.24 -18.82 6.09
N VAL A 180 2.44 -18.12 5.29
CA VAL A 180 1.16 -17.54 5.72
C VAL A 180 0.04 -18.58 5.66
N HIS A 181 -0.87 -18.51 6.63
CA HIS A 181 -2.08 -19.34 6.65
C HIS A 181 -3.27 -18.61 6.01
N TYR A 182 -3.99 -19.29 5.13
CA TYR A 182 -5.17 -18.76 4.43
C TYR A 182 -6.43 -19.47 4.94
N PRO A 183 -7.35 -18.74 5.61
CA PRO A 183 -8.46 -19.39 6.32
C PRO A 183 -9.53 -19.94 5.36
N GLU A 184 -9.74 -19.30 4.20
CA GLU A 184 -10.68 -19.82 3.21
C GLU A 184 -10.05 -20.93 2.37
N LYS A 185 -10.76 -22.06 2.27
CA LYS A 185 -10.33 -23.20 1.45
C LYS A 185 -10.02 -22.80 0.01
N TRP A 186 -10.89 -22.01 -0.62
CA TRP A 186 -10.68 -21.60 -2.02
C TRP A 186 -9.42 -20.74 -2.19
N LEU A 187 -9.09 -19.91 -1.20
CA LEU A 187 -7.92 -19.05 -1.22
C LEU A 187 -6.65 -19.87 -0.99
N GLN A 188 -6.71 -20.85 -0.08
CA GLN A 188 -5.63 -21.82 0.12
C GLN A 188 -5.38 -22.66 -1.14
N ASP A 189 -6.44 -23.11 -1.82
CA ASP A 189 -6.33 -23.86 -3.08
C ASP A 189 -5.68 -22.98 -4.17
N TYR A 190 -6.06 -21.71 -4.27
CA TYR A 190 -5.43 -20.75 -5.18
C TYR A 190 -3.94 -20.53 -4.86
N VAL A 191 -3.58 -20.30 -3.60
CA VAL A 191 -2.17 -20.12 -3.19
C VAL A 191 -1.33 -21.37 -3.49
N ASN A 192 -1.88 -22.57 -3.28
CA ASN A 192 -1.18 -23.81 -3.62
C ASN A 192 -0.87 -23.90 -5.12
N GLN A 193 -1.80 -23.46 -5.96
CA GLN A 193 -1.59 -23.39 -7.41
C GLN A 193 -0.51 -22.37 -7.76
N VAL A 194 -0.58 -21.15 -7.21
CA VAL A 194 0.43 -20.10 -7.42
C VAL A 194 1.83 -20.57 -6.98
N ILE A 195 1.94 -21.22 -5.82
CA ILE A 195 3.22 -21.76 -5.33
C ILE A 195 3.79 -22.75 -6.34
N LYS A 196 2.96 -23.68 -6.83
CA LYS A 196 3.37 -24.67 -7.82
C LYS A 196 3.86 -23.99 -9.11
N ASP A 197 3.13 -23.01 -9.62
CA ASP A 197 3.47 -22.32 -10.87
C ASP A 197 4.79 -21.55 -10.75
N ILE A 198 5.02 -20.84 -9.63
CA ILE A 198 6.30 -20.16 -9.38
C ILE A 198 7.44 -21.17 -9.20
N GLU A 199 7.21 -22.31 -8.54
CA GLU A 199 8.22 -23.38 -8.42
C GLU A 199 8.61 -23.99 -9.76
N GLU A 200 7.67 -24.08 -10.72
CA GLU A 200 7.95 -24.55 -12.07
C GLU A 200 8.72 -23.51 -12.89
N GLU A 201 8.40 -22.22 -12.76
CA GLU A 201 9.07 -21.12 -13.48
C GLU A 201 10.52 -20.88 -13.01
N LEU A 202 10.84 -21.20 -11.75
CA LEU A 202 12.17 -20.97 -11.16
C LEU A 202 13.16 -22.15 -11.30
N GLN A 203 12.75 -23.25 -11.92
CA GLN A 203 13.58 -24.44 -12.18
C GLN A 203 14.49 -24.26 -13.40
#